data_AF-A0A8T4D0E3-F1
#
_entry.id   AF-A0A8T4D0E3-F1
#
_cell.length_a   1.000
_cell.length_b   1.000
_cell.length_c   1.000
_cell.angle_alpha   90.00
_cell.angle_beta   90.00
_cell.angle_gamma   90.00
#
_symmetry.space_group_name_H-M   'P 1'
#
loop_
_entity.id
_entity.type
_entity.pdbx_description
1 polymer ?
#
loop_
_entity_poly.entity_id
_entity_poly.type
_entity_poly.pdbx_seq_one_letter_code
_entity_poly.pdbx_strand_id
1 'polypeptide(L)'
;MWYPYFDINLEQSLKTSKLKIPPESFLESKGIVINEDYNDARGYDWFDYHLMVDKEKEFLIEAAKFSSNPVDFESILEEFADEIDFSIPAEIGIVSLVTALNASGYVTVSSSVGLNSTLPEHHPYVWGFCSPKNGNKLIELAKYQPVGLVNQNLEGYEGFELFANRIVDLHDFAKILYKNR
;
A
#
# COMPACT_ATOMS: atom_id res chain seq x y z
N MET A 1 -17.90 11.74 -1.00
CA MET A 1 -16.79 11.85 -0.04
C MET A 1 -15.53 12.14 -0.86
N TRP A 2 -14.84 13.24 -0.61
CA TRP A 2 -13.68 13.69 -1.40
C TRP A 2 -12.41 13.36 -0.63
N TYR A 3 -11.34 13.04 -1.34
CA TYR A 3 -10.01 12.70 -0.81
C TYR A 3 -8.99 13.44 -1.68
N PRO A 4 -7.75 13.69 -1.19
CA PRO A 4 -6.68 14.19 -2.05
C PRO A 4 -6.62 13.38 -3.34
N TYR A 5 -6.65 14.10 -4.47
CA TYR A 5 -6.60 13.53 -5.80
C TYR A 5 -5.23 13.80 -6.40
N PHE A 6 -4.54 12.73 -6.75
CA PHE A 6 -3.25 12.76 -7.40
C PHE A 6 -3.45 12.54 -8.90
N ASP A 7 -3.00 13.51 -9.71
CA ASP A 7 -3.15 13.46 -11.17
C ASP A 7 -2.05 12.59 -11.78
N ILE A 8 -2.27 11.27 -11.72
CA ILE A 8 -1.36 10.25 -12.25
C ILE A 8 -2.08 9.34 -13.25
N ASN A 9 -1.31 8.75 -14.15
CA ASN A 9 -1.82 7.80 -15.13
C ASN A 9 -1.84 6.38 -14.54
N LEU A 10 -3.03 5.80 -14.38
CA LEU A 10 -3.23 4.45 -13.83
C LEU A 10 -2.92 3.37 -14.87
N GLU A 11 -1.63 3.10 -15.09
CA GLU A 11 -1.18 2.04 -15.99
C GLU A 11 -1.34 0.65 -15.36
N GLN A 12 -1.85 -0.32 -16.11
CA GLN A 12 -1.95 -1.73 -15.70
C GLN A 12 -1.11 -2.61 -16.64
N SER A 13 0.20 -2.69 -16.40
CA SER A 13 1.17 -3.34 -17.30
C SER A 13 2.09 -4.37 -16.65
N LEU A 14 1.77 -4.81 -15.42
CA LEU A 14 2.53 -5.79 -14.66
C LEU A 14 2.85 -7.07 -15.46
N LYS A 15 4.14 -7.36 -15.63
CA LYS A 15 4.66 -8.56 -16.28
C LYS A 15 4.94 -9.64 -15.24
N THR A 16 3.98 -10.54 -15.05
CA THR A 16 4.01 -11.55 -13.98
C THR A 16 5.08 -12.61 -14.13
N SER A 17 5.53 -12.88 -15.37
CA SER A 17 6.60 -13.85 -15.64
C SER A 17 7.97 -13.47 -15.06
N LYS A 18 8.15 -12.20 -14.68
CA LYS A 18 9.39 -11.70 -14.08
C LYS A 18 9.34 -11.66 -12.55
N LEU A 19 8.14 -11.76 -11.96
CA LEU A 19 7.96 -11.57 -10.53
C LEU A 19 8.53 -12.72 -9.74
N LYS A 20 9.27 -12.39 -8.68
CA LYS A 20 9.86 -13.37 -7.77
C LYS A 20 10.02 -12.76 -6.39
N ILE A 21 9.68 -13.54 -5.37
CA ILE A 21 10.05 -13.20 -3.98
C ILE A 21 11.56 -13.43 -3.83
N PRO A 22 12.35 -12.40 -3.47
CA PRO A 22 13.77 -12.54 -3.20
C PRO A 22 14.04 -13.51 -2.03
N PRO A 23 15.28 -14.03 -1.89
CA PRO A 23 15.66 -14.78 -0.71
C PRO A 23 15.60 -13.90 0.55
N GLU A 24 15.40 -14.52 1.71
CA GLU A 24 15.29 -13.85 3.01
C GLU A 24 16.46 -12.89 3.29
N SER A 25 17.68 -13.33 3.00
CA SER A 25 18.89 -12.52 3.20
C SER A 25 18.91 -11.21 2.40
N PHE A 26 18.23 -11.15 1.26
CA PHE A 26 18.05 -9.92 0.50
C PHE A 26 17.04 -8.99 1.20
N LEU A 27 15.92 -9.56 1.64
CA LEU A 27 14.87 -8.83 2.33
C LEU A 27 15.40 -8.18 3.62
N GLU A 28 16.16 -8.93 4.42
CA GLU A 28 16.77 -8.45 5.67
C GLU A 28 17.82 -7.35 5.47
N SER A 29 18.57 -7.37 4.35
CA SER A 29 19.71 -6.48 4.15
C SER A 29 19.38 -5.16 3.45
N LYS A 30 18.31 -5.14 2.65
CA LYS A 30 17.97 -4.04 1.74
C LYS A 30 16.48 -3.83 1.55
N GLY A 31 15.71 -4.90 1.69
CA GLY A 31 14.39 -4.99 1.08
C GLY A 31 13.25 -4.53 1.97
N ILE A 32 13.27 -4.75 3.28
CA ILE A 32 12.03 -4.55 4.07
C ILE A 32 11.80 -3.10 4.48
N VAL A 33 12.84 -2.27 4.58
CA VAL A 33 12.76 -0.89 5.10
C VAL A 33 13.33 0.07 4.07
N ILE A 34 12.62 0.27 2.96
CA ILE A 34 13.06 1.17 1.88
C ILE A 34 12.66 2.64 2.19
N ASN A 35 11.67 2.83 3.06
CA ASN A 35 11.31 4.08 3.71
C ASN A 35 11.44 3.92 5.25
N GLU A 36 11.92 4.96 5.93
CA GLU A 36 12.24 4.93 7.38
C GLU A 36 11.02 4.63 8.26
N ASP A 37 9.81 4.86 7.74
CA ASP A 37 8.54 4.71 8.45
C ASP A 37 7.83 3.37 8.22
N TYR A 38 8.43 2.43 7.48
CA TYR A 38 7.82 1.13 7.20
C TYR A 38 8.34 0.04 8.12
N ASN A 39 7.40 -0.68 8.74
CA ASN A 39 7.69 -1.81 9.61
C ASN A 39 7.41 -3.13 8.88
N ASP A 40 8.23 -4.16 9.16
CA ASP A 40 8.09 -5.48 8.54
C ASP A 40 6.69 -6.07 8.79
N ALA A 41 5.89 -6.15 7.72
CA ALA A 41 4.54 -6.66 7.74
C ALA A 41 4.45 -8.18 7.49
N ARG A 42 5.57 -8.88 7.35
CA ARG A 42 5.56 -10.32 7.08
C ARG A 42 5.08 -11.09 8.31
N GLY A 43 4.22 -12.07 8.08
CA GLY A 43 3.58 -12.85 9.14
C GLY A 43 2.26 -12.28 9.63
N TYR A 44 1.88 -11.07 9.17
CA TYR A 44 0.54 -10.54 9.39
C TYR A 44 -0.50 -11.41 8.71
N ASP A 45 -1.63 -11.59 9.38
CA ASP A 45 -2.73 -12.41 8.90
C ASP A 45 -4.03 -11.61 8.72
N TRP A 46 -5.12 -12.32 8.47
CA TRP A 46 -6.42 -11.69 8.28
C TRP A 46 -7.04 -11.14 9.56
N PHE A 47 -6.62 -11.60 10.74
CA PHE A 47 -7.00 -10.98 12.01
C PHE A 47 -6.35 -9.60 12.13
N ASP A 48 -5.06 -9.48 11.81
CA ASP A 48 -4.37 -8.18 11.80
C ASP A 48 -5.00 -7.23 10.79
N TYR A 49 -5.36 -7.73 9.60
CA TYR A 49 -6.08 -6.94 8.59
C TYR A 49 -7.36 -6.31 9.14
N HIS A 50 -8.16 -7.08 9.90
CA HIS A 50 -9.40 -6.55 10.47
C HIS A 50 -9.13 -5.43 11.48
N LEU A 51 -8.11 -5.58 12.33
CA LEU A 51 -7.68 -4.54 13.25
C LEU A 51 -7.26 -3.26 12.50
N MET A 52 -6.50 -3.41 11.42
CA MET A 52 -6.02 -2.27 10.63
C MET A 52 -7.13 -1.58 9.83
N VAL A 53 -8.10 -2.33 9.30
CA VAL A 53 -9.27 -1.75 8.62
C VAL A 53 -10.09 -0.88 9.58
N ASP A 54 -10.30 -1.33 10.81
CA ASP A 54 -11.10 -0.58 11.78
C ASP A 54 -10.39 0.72 12.17
N LYS A 55 -9.07 0.68 12.41
CA LYS A 55 -8.25 1.89 12.66
C LYS A 55 -8.27 2.84 11.47
N GLU A 56 -8.05 2.33 10.26
CA GLU A 56 -7.98 3.16 9.06
C GLU A 56 -9.33 3.78 8.68
N LYS A 57 -10.44 3.14 9.05
CA LYS A 57 -11.78 3.65 8.77
C LYS A 57 -12.06 4.98 9.49
N GLU A 58 -11.60 5.13 10.73
CA GLU A 58 -11.78 6.39 11.49
C GLU A 58 -11.01 7.53 10.81
N PHE A 59 -9.76 7.28 10.44
CA PHE A 59 -8.94 8.21 9.66
C PHE A 59 -9.62 8.59 8.34
N LEU A 60 -10.10 7.62 7.56
CA LEU A 60 -10.74 7.88 6.26
C LEU A 60 -12.04 8.68 6.37
N ILE A 61 -12.75 8.57 7.50
CA ILE A 61 -13.93 9.39 7.81
C ILE A 61 -13.52 10.82 8.16
N GLU A 62 -12.45 11.00 8.93
CA GLU A 62 -11.96 12.32 9.32
C GLU A 62 -11.34 13.06 8.13
N ALA A 63 -10.42 12.42 7.41
CA ALA A 63 -9.78 12.94 6.21
C ALA A 63 -10.79 13.41 5.15
N ALA A 64 -11.93 12.72 5.07
CA ALA A 64 -13.02 13.08 4.19
C ALA A 64 -13.75 14.39 4.54
N LYS A 65 -13.64 14.89 5.78
CA LYS A 65 -14.26 16.15 6.22
C LYS A 65 -13.42 17.37 5.83
N PHE A 66 -12.11 17.19 5.71
CA PHE A 66 -11.13 18.25 5.42
C PHE A 66 -10.63 18.21 3.96
N SER A 67 -11.46 17.60 3.13
CA SER A 67 -11.26 17.26 1.74
C SER A 67 -11.31 18.48 0.79
N SER A 68 -10.73 19.61 1.16
CA SER A 68 -10.63 20.78 0.27
C SER A 68 -9.26 21.46 0.33
N ASN A 69 -8.37 21.02 1.22
CA ASN A 69 -7.06 21.62 1.43
C ASN A 69 -6.03 20.52 1.76
N PRO A 70 -4.97 20.32 0.94
CA PRO A 70 -3.90 19.36 1.23
C PRO A 70 -3.21 19.56 2.57
N VAL A 71 -3.09 20.82 3.04
CA VAL A 71 -2.49 21.15 4.35
C VAL A 71 -3.32 20.56 5.49
N ASP A 72 -4.65 20.63 5.38
CA ASP A 72 -5.54 20.11 6.42
C ASP A 72 -5.50 18.57 6.46
N PHE A 73 -5.24 17.91 5.31
CA PHE A 73 -5.06 16.46 5.27
C PHE A 73 -3.77 16.02 5.96
N GLU A 74 -2.66 16.72 5.71
CA GLU A 74 -1.38 16.44 6.34
C GLU A 74 -1.45 16.57 7.86
N SER A 75 -2.11 17.61 8.37
CA SER A 75 -2.33 17.76 9.83
C SER A 75 -3.15 16.62 10.43
N ILE A 76 -4.14 16.07 9.71
CA ILE A 76 -4.91 14.90 10.18
C ILE A 76 -4.05 13.64 10.15
N LEU A 77 -3.22 13.47 9.11
CA LEU A 77 -2.31 12.35 9.03
C LEU A 77 -1.36 12.34 10.23
N GLU A 78 -0.78 13.50 10.58
CA GLU A 78 0.07 13.66 11.76
C GLU A 78 -0.69 13.36 13.06
N GLU A 79 -1.92 13.88 13.22
CA GLU A 79 -2.75 13.62 14.40
C GLU A 79 -3.02 12.12 14.62
N PHE A 80 -3.35 11.39 13.54
CA PHE A 80 -3.57 9.95 13.62
C PHE A 80 -2.26 9.15 13.72
N ALA A 81 -1.15 9.63 13.15
CA ALA A 81 0.15 8.98 13.25
C ALA A 81 0.66 8.97 14.70
N ASP A 82 0.46 10.05 15.46
CA ASP A 82 0.85 10.15 16.86
C ASP A 82 0.03 9.22 17.79
N GLU A 83 -1.19 8.87 17.41
CA GLU A 83 -2.06 7.94 18.14
C GLU A 83 -1.79 6.46 17.82
N ILE A 84 -1.01 6.21 16.76
CA ILE A 84 -0.75 4.90 16.22
C ILE A 84 0.53 4.31 16.80
N ASP A 85 0.38 3.19 17.50
CA ASP A 85 1.49 2.38 18.02
C ASP A 85 2.52 2.03 16.92
N PHE A 86 3.81 2.11 17.24
CA PHE A 86 4.94 1.76 16.37
C PHE A 86 4.90 0.32 15.84
N SER A 87 3.94 -0.51 16.29
CA SER A 87 3.67 -1.83 15.76
C SER A 87 2.95 -1.82 14.40
N ILE A 88 2.48 -0.67 13.90
CA ILE A 88 1.75 -0.63 12.62
C ILE A 88 2.71 -0.76 11.42
N PRO A 89 2.40 -1.61 10.41
CA PRO A 89 3.32 -1.91 9.32
C PRO A 89 3.56 -0.75 8.34
N ALA A 90 2.65 0.23 8.29
CA ALA A 90 2.67 1.32 7.32
C ALA A 90 1.82 2.51 7.80
N GLU A 91 1.89 3.63 7.09
CA GLU A 91 1.11 4.83 7.42
C GLU A 91 -0.41 4.55 7.41
N ILE A 92 -1.14 5.25 8.27
CA ILE A 92 -2.59 5.22 8.28
C ILE A 92 -3.13 5.76 6.95
N GLY A 93 -4.11 5.06 6.37
CA GLY A 93 -4.63 5.34 5.03
C GLY A 93 -4.20 4.29 4.00
N ILE A 94 -3.04 3.66 4.20
CA ILE A 94 -2.60 2.55 3.35
C ILE A 94 -2.33 1.24 4.11
N VAL A 95 -2.32 1.28 5.45
CA VAL A 95 -2.06 0.14 6.32
C VAL A 95 -2.95 -1.05 6.02
N SER A 96 -4.25 -0.85 5.75
CA SER A 96 -5.15 -2.00 5.50
C SER A 96 -4.75 -2.75 4.23
N LEU A 97 -4.26 -2.05 3.21
CA LEU A 97 -3.78 -2.65 1.97
C LEU A 97 -2.48 -3.42 2.21
N VAL A 98 -1.52 -2.80 2.91
CA VAL A 98 -0.26 -3.45 3.28
C VAL A 98 -0.52 -4.75 4.04
N THR A 99 -1.39 -4.71 5.05
CA THR A 99 -1.73 -5.91 5.81
C THR A 99 -2.48 -6.95 4.98
N ALA A 100 -3.44 -6.55 4.14
CA ALA A 100 -4.16 -7.47 3.26
C ALA A 100 -3.24 -8.18 2.25
N LEU A 101 -2.25 -7.46 1.72
CA LEU A 101 -1.24 -8.00 0.82
C LEU A 101 -0.38 -9.02 1.58
N ASN A 102 0.15 -8.71 2.75
CA ASN A 102 0.97 -9.68 3.51
C ASN A 102 0.16 -10.91 3.93
N ALA A 103 -1.07 -10.74 4.41
CA ALA A 103 -1.99 -11.83 4.72
C ALA A 103 -2.32 -12.72 3.51
N SER A 104 -2.15 -12.20 2.28
CA SER A 104 -2.34 -12.92 1.02
C SER A 104 -1.04 -13.51 0.44
N GLY A 105 0.07 -13.46 1.18
CA GLY A 105 1.37 -14.01 0.77
C GLY A 105 2.14 -13.14 -0.22
N TYR A 106 1.92 -11.83 -0.20
CA TYR A 106 2.79 -10.84 -0.83
C TYR A 106 3.82 -10.37 0.20
N VAL A 107 4.95 -9.82 -0.24
CA VAL A 107 5.98 -9.25 0.63
C VAL A 107 6.10 -7.78 0.29
N THR A 108 5.44 -6.91 1.05
CA THR A 108 5.55 -5.46 0.83
C THR A 108 6.80 -4.91 1.48
N VAL A 109 7.34 -3.85 0.90
CA VAL A 109 8.69 -3.32 1.18
C VAL A 109 8.79 -1.81 1.25
N SER A 110 7.78 -1.13 0.70
CA SER A 110 7.63 0.32 0.79
C SER A 110 6.16 0.66 0.62
N SER A 111 5.73 1.74 1.23
CA SER A 111 4.43 2.34 1.00
C SER A 111 4.51 3.85 1.16
N SER A 112 3.54 4.56 0.59
CA SER A 112 3.31 5.96 0.91
C SER A 112 1.83 6.29 0.74
N VAL A 113 1.35 7.27 1.49
CA VAL A 113 0.05 7.92 1.24
C VAL A 113 0.15 9.06 0.21
N GLY A 114 1.34 9.36 -0.31
CA GLY A 114 1.58 10.35 -1.36
C GLY A 114 1.82 11.78 -0.86
N LEU A 115 2.07 11.98 0.43
CA LEU A 115 2.33 13.28 1.05
C LEU A 115 3.69 13.28 1.75
N ASN A 116 4.42 14.40 1.65
CA ASN A 116 5.71 14.62 2.30
C ASN A 116 6.73 13.46 2.22
N SER A 117 6.69 12.64 1.17
CA SER A 117 7.77 11.67 0.98
C SER A 117 9.04 12.44 0.57
N THR A 118 10.17 12.12 1.21
CA THR A 118 11.52 12.54 0.75
C THR A 118 11.87 11.93 -0.61
N LEU A 119 11.04 10.99 -1.07
CA LEU A 119 11.09 10.36 -2.36
C LEU A 119 10.33 11.22 -3.40
N PRO A 120 10.70 11.15 -4.69
CA PRO A 120 10.08 11.99 -5.73
C PRO A 120 8.62 11.64 -6.06
N GLU A 121 8.01 10.68 -5.36
CA GLU A 121 6.69 10.13 -5.67
C GLU A 121 5.63 10.79 -4.78
N HIS A 122 4.76 11.57 -5.44
CA HIS A 122 3.69 12.33 -4.82
C HIS A 122 2.34 11.61 -4.89
N HIS A 123 2.29 10.28 -4.84
CA HIS A 123 1.03 9.52 -4.94
C HIS A 123 0.99 8.33 -3.98
N PRO A 124 -0.20 7.83 -3.61
CA PRO A 124 -0.31 6.70 -2.73
C PRO A 124 0.05 5.42 -3.47
N TYR A 125 0.93 4.61 -2.86
CA TYR A 125 1.41 3.37 -3.44
C TYR A 125 1.80 2.33 -2.39
N VAL A 126 1.78 1.06 -2.78
CA VAL A 126 2.45 -0.03 -2.08
C VAL A 126 3.35 -0.75 -3.07
N TRP A 127 4.62 -0.88 -2.72
CA TRP A 127 5.58 -1.71 -3.43
C TRP A 127 5.80 -3.01 -2.68
N GLY A 128 5.84 -4.12 -3.42
CA GLY A 128 6.21 -5.42 -2.88
C GLY A 128 6.79 -6.38 -3.90
N PHE A 129 7.12 -7.57 -3.42
CA PHE A 129 7.43 -8.75 -4.21
C PHE A 129 6.30 -9.77 -4.09
N CYS A 130 6.10 -10.56 -5.15
CA CYS A 130 5.18 -11.68 -5.11
C CYS A 130 5.58 -12.78 -6.10
N SER A 131 4.92 -13.93 -6.00
CA SER A 131 5.06 -14.99 -7.00
C SER A 131 4.28 -14.62 -8.28
N PRO A 132 4.61 -15.21 -9.45
CA PRO A 132 3.85 -15.00 -10.68
C PRO A 132 2.34 -15.32 -10.53
N LYS A 133 2.01 -16.34 -9.72
CA LYS A 133 0.62 -16.70 -9.40
C LYS A 133 -0.10 -15.55 -8.69
N ASN A 134 0.52 -14.95 -7.68
CA ASN A 134 -0.05 -13.83 -6.95
C ASN A 134 -0.10 -12.57 -7.82
N GLY A 135 0.91 -12.33 -8.66
CA GLY A 135 0.87 -11.24 -9.66
C GLY A 135 -0.33 -11.36 -10.61
N ASN A 136 -0.64 -12.56 -11.10
CA ASN A 136 -1.84 -12.76 -11.94
C ASN A 136 -3.14 -12.47 -11.17
N LYS A 137 -3.18 -12.80 -9.86
CA LYS A 137 -4.32 -12.46 -9.00
C LYS A 137 -4.47 -10.93 -8.86
N LEU A 138 -3.38 -10.17 -8.69
CA LEU A 138 -3.46 -8.70 -8.66
C LEU A 138 -4.01 -8.13 -9.97
N ILE A 139 -3.54 -8.62 -11.12
CA ILE A 139 -4.04 -8.17 -12.43
C ILE A 139 -5.54 -8.40 -12.56
N GLU A 140 -6.04 -9.57 -12.16
CA GLU A 140 -7.48 -9.86 -12.22
C GLU A 140 -8.29 -8.93 -11.31
N LEU A 141 -7.82 -8.65 -10.10
CA LEU A 141 -8.52 -7.77 -9.15
C LEU A 141 -8.45 -6.30 -9.56
N ALA A 142 -7.34 -5.85 -10.16
CA ALA A 142 -7.13 -4.47 -10.61
C ALA A 142 -8.11 -4.05 -11.73
N LYS A 143 -8.69 -4.98 -12.48
CA LYS A 143 -9.72 -4.68 -13.49
C LYS A 143 -10.99 -4.06 -12.88
N TYR A 144 -11.22 -4.25 -11.58
CA TYR A 144 -12.44 -3.81 -10.90
C TYR A 144 -12.24 -2.57 -10.03
N GLN A 145 -11.04 -1.99 -10.02
CA GLN A 145 -10.70 -0.83 -9.18
C GLN A 145 -9.89 0.20 -9.97
N PRO A 146 -10.01 1.49 -9.65
CA PRO A 146 -9.21 2.55 -10.26
C PRO A 146 -7.80 2.57 -9.65
N VAL A 147 -7.03 1.52 -9.93
CA VAL A 147 -5.64 1.36 -9.47
C VAL A 147 -4.71 1.10 -10.65
N GLY A 148 -3.47 1.58 -10.54
CA GLY A 148 -2.36 1.24 -11.39
C GLY A 148 -1.58 0.06 -10.83
N LEU A 149 -0.99 -0.74 -11.71
CA LEU A 149 -0.23 -1.92 -11.36
C LEU A 149 0.91 -2.14 -12.37
N VAL A 150 2.15 -1.89 -11.94
CA VAL A 150 3.36 -1.94 -12.78
C VAL A 150 4.47 -2.75 -12.14
N ASN A 151 5.48 -3.13 -12.92
CA ASN A 151 6.70 -3.71 -12.37
C ASN A 151 7.57 -2.63 -11.74
N GLN A 152 8.20 -2.95 -10.61
CA GLN A 152 9.30 -2.18 -10.04
C GLN A 152 10.53 -3.05 -9.86
N ASN A 153 11.73 -2.49 -10.07
CA ASN A 153 12.99 -3.23 -9.95
C ASN A 153 13.81 -2.73 -8.76
N LEU A 154 14.14 -3.62 -7.83
CA LEU A 154 15.11 -3.37 -6.78
C LEU A 154 16.31 -4.28 -6.96
N GLU A 155 17.45 -3.69 -7.34
CA GLU A 155 18.73 -4.39 -7.42
C GLU A 155 18.67 -5.73 -8.20
N GLY A 156 17.89 -5.78 -9.27
CA GLY A 156 17.73 -6.97 -10.12
C GLY A 156 16.57 -7.90 -9.75
N TYR A 157 15.84 -7.62 -8.68
CA TYR A 157 14.58 -8.29 -8.35
C TYR A 157 13.38 -7.49 -8.83
N GLU A 158 12.52 -8.13 -9.61
CA GLU A 158 11.29 -7.52 -10.12
C GLU A 158 10.13 -7.78 -9.15
N GLY A 159 9.57 -6.69 -8.63
CA GLY A 159 8.37 -6.64 -7.80
C GLY A 159 7.20 -5.99 -8.53
N PHE A 160 6.19 -5.61 -7.75
CA PHE A 160 4.98 -4.91 -8.18
C PHE A 160 4.84 -3.58 -7.44
N GLU A 161 4.41 -2.53 -8.11
CA GLU A 161 3.85 -1.35 -7.46
C GLU A 161 2.36 -1.29 -7.75
N LEU A 162 1.57 -1.14 -6.69
CA LEU A 162 0.14 -0.92 -6.73
C LEU A 162 -0.12 0.51 -6.23
N PHE A 163 -0.71 1.34 -7.07
CA PHE A 163 -0.88 2.78 -6.80
C PHE A 163 -2.24 3.28 -7.24
N ALA A 164 -2.65 4.46 -6.76
CA ALA A 164 -3.95 5.03 -7.13
C ALA A 164 -3.96 6.55 -7.12
N ASN A 165 -4.98 7.15 -7.73
CA ASN A 165 -5.18 8.60 -7.68
C ASN A 165 -5.71 9.06 -6.32
N ARG A 166 -6.25 8.14 -5.50
CA ARG A 166 -6.79 8.44 -4.17
C ARG A 166 -6.51 7.29 -3.23
N ILE A 167 -6.23 7.62 -1.97
CA ILE A 167 -5.97 6.65 -0.91
C ILE A 167 -7.17 5.69 -0.71
N VAL A 168 -8.40 6.19 -0.83
CA VAL A 168 -9.61 5.37 -0.70
C VAL A 168 -9.69 4.23 -1.72
N ASP A 169 -9.10 4.40 -2.90
CA ASP A 169 -9.11 3.38 -3.95
C ASP A 169 -8.18 2.20 -3.58
N LEU A 170 -7.10 2.47 -2.84
CA LEU A 170 -6.22 1.44 -2.28
C LEU A 170 -6.87 0.70 -1.11
N HIS A 171 -7.57 1.44 -0.24
CA HIS A 171 -8.38 0.85 0.84
C HIS A 171 -9.50 -0.07 0.28
N ASP A 172 -10.20 0.36 -0.77
CA ASP A 172 -11.23 -0.46 -1.41
C ASP A 172 -10.63 -1.66 -2.16
N PHE A 173 -9.43 -1.54 -2.71
CA PHE A 173 -8.68 -2.67 -3.25
C PHE A 173 -8.35 -3.71 -2.16
N ALA A 174 -7.96 -3.28 -0.96
CA ALA A 174 -7.71 -4.17 0.18
C ALA A 174 -8.95 -5.03 0.52
N LYS A 175 -10.14 -4.42 0.52
CA LYS A 175 -11.43 -5.11 0.72
C LYS A 175 -11.70 -6.15 -0.37
N ILE A 176 -11.35 -5.85 -1.61
CA ILE A 176 -11.52 -6.79 -2.73
C ILE A 176 -10.55 -7.96 -2.58
N LEU A 177 -9.31 -7.71 -2.18
CA LEU A 177 -8.34 -8.76 -1.92
C LEU A 177 -8.84 -9.71 -0.83
N TYR A 178 -9.36 -9.17 0.29
CA TYR A 178 -9.97 -9.94 1.37
C TYR A 178 -11.15 -10.81 0.90
N LYS A 179 -12.07 -10.23 0.11
CA LYS A 179 -13.24 -10.96 -0.42
C LYS A 179 -12.88 -12.11 -1.35
N ASN A 180 -11.69 -12.05 -1.96
CA ASN A 180 -11.21 -13.03 -2.94
C ASN A 180 -10.02 -13.84 -2.42
N ARG A 181 -9.88 -14.00 -1.10
CA ARG A 181 -8.78 -14.77 -0.49
C ARG A 181 -8.67 -16.20 -1.02
#